data_AF-A0A941L9P8-F1
#
_entry.id   AF-A0A941L9P8-F1
#
_cell.length_a   1.000
_cell.length_b   1.000
_cell.length_c   1.000
_cell.angle_alpha   90.00
_cell.angle_beta   90.00
_cell.angle_gamma   90.00
#
_symmetry.space_group_name_H-M   'P 1'
#
loop_
_entity.id
_entity.type
_entity.pdbx_description
1 polymer ?
#
loop_
_entity_poly.entity_id
_entity_poly.type
_entity_poly.pdbx_seq_one_letter_code
_entity_poly.pdbx_strand_id
1 'polypeptide(L)'
;MLNYVHDFTFTDALVNEGRGENYGIEFTVERFMSKGYYYLLTGTFYSNRYKGGDEIWRNGRFDQKIAANVLFGKEFNLREGRNLLGLNVRGSITGGERYSPVIQAASMNAEEVVFDETSAFSRQFDTNYIVDLSVTYRTNKENYSTLWALQVKNLLGAKDPRFDYNFKTEEVDLIKEGLVLPLLSWKVEF
;
A
#
# COMPACT_ATOMS: atom_id res chain seq x y z
N MET A 1 -11.27 14.60 9.27
CA MET A 1 -11.88 13.27 9.01
C MET A 1 -10.77 12.23 9.00
N LEU A 2 -10.89 11.14 9.78
CA LEU A 2 -9.82 10.15 10.00
C LEU A 2 -9.93 8.88 9.13
N ASN A 3 -11.10 8.60 8.54
CA ASN A 3 -11.39 7.37 7.78
C ASN A 3 -11.86 7.64 6.34
N TYR A 4 -11.65 8.86 5.85
CA TYR A 4 -12.17 9.36 4.58
C TYR A 4 -11.32 8.86 3.40
N VAL A 5 -11.96 8.41 2.31
CA VAL A 5 -11.25 7.93 1.11
C VAL A 5 -11.61 8.76 -0.13
N HIS A 6 -12.88 9.07 -0.40
CA HIS A 6 -13.29 10.11 -1.36
C HIS A 6 -14.84 10.18 -1.44
N ASP A 7 -15.50 11.07 -0.70
CA ASP A 7 -16.92 11.43 -0.93
C ASP A 7 -16.96 12.87 -1.43
N PHE A 8 -17.28 13.07 -2.71
CA PHE A 8 -17.22 14.38 -3.36
C PHE A 8 -18.25 15.39 -2.84
N THR A 9 -19.27 14.95 -2.10
CA THR A 9 -20.33 15.80 -1.57
C THR A 9 -20.81 15.32 -0.20
N PHE A 10 -20.92 16.23 0.76
CA PHE A 10 -21.60 16.00 2.03
C PHE A 10 -22.94 16.72 1.99
N THR A 11 -24.01 16.00 2.32
CA THR A 11 -25.36 16.59 2.40
C THR A 11 -25.60 17.25 3.76
N ASP A 12 -24.84 16.85 4.79
CA ASP A 12 -25.02 17.27 6.17
C ASP A 12 -23.87 18.16 6.69
N ALA A 13 -24.17 18.99 7.69
CA ALA A 13 -23.20 19.83 8.37
C ALA A 13 -22.20 18.99 9.16
N LEU A 14 -20.91 19.09 8.82
CA LEU A 14 -19.84 18.37 9.50
C LEU A 14 -19.50 19.03 10.84
N VAL A 15 -19.57 18.26 11.92
CA VAL A 15 -19.13 18.67 13.26
C VAL A 15 -17.83 17.98 13.64
N ASN A 16 -16.92 18.71 14.27
CA ASN A 16 -15.59 18.23 14.64
C ASN A 16 -15.52 17.79 16.12
N GLU A 17 -16.44 16.91 16.53
CA GLU A 17 -16.50 16.41 17.92
C GLU A 17 -15.77 15.07 18.11
N GLY A 18 -15.40 14.41 17.00
CA GLY A 18 -14.73 13.12 17.04
C GLY A 18 -13.33 13.18 17.64
N ARG A 19 -12.91 12.06 18.26
CA ARG A 19 -11.54 11.88 18.78
C ARG A 19 -10.84 10.73 18.08
N GLY A 20 -9.52 10.80 17.95
CA GLY A 20 -8.69 9.73 17.41
C GLY A 20 -7.57 9.37 18.38
N GLU A 21 -7.27 8.08 18.49
CA GLU A 21 -6.17 7.54 19.27
C GLU A 21 -5.29 6.66 18.38
N ASN A 22 -4.00 6.96 18.35
CA ASN A 22 -3.00 6.19 17.62
C ASN A 22 -1.86 5.87 18.57
N TYR A 23 -1.53 4.58 18.70
CA TYR A 23 -0.38 4.13 19.46
C TYR A 23 0.30 2.97 18.74
N GLY A 24 1.61 2.85 18.88
CA GLY A 24 2.36 1.81 18.21
C GLY A 24 3.84 1.82 18.58
N ILE A 25 4.51 0.76 18.18
CA ILE A 25 5.96 0.61 18.28
C ILE A 25 6.49 0.46 16.87
N GLU A 26 7.47 1.28 16.53
CA GLU A 26 8.16 1.25 15.25
C GLU A 26 9.64 0.93 15.46
N PHE A 27 10.16 0.13 14.55
CA PHE A 27 11.56 -0.26 14.51
C PHE A 27 12.10 -0.10 13.10
N THR A 28 13.26 0.53 13.00
CA THR A 28 13.95 0.74 11.73
C THR A 28 15.41 0.37 11.86
N VAL A 29 15.90 -0.44 10.92
CA VAL A 29 17.32 -0.77 10.76
C VAL A 29 17.73 -0.40 9.36
N GLU A 30 18.76 0.43 9.27
CA GLU A 30 19.28 0.86 7.99
C GLU A 30 20.78 0.61 7.87
N ARG A 31 21.19 0.41 6.63
CA ARG A 31 22.57 0.45 6.21
C ARG A 31 22.66 1.20 4.90
N PHE A 32 23.33 2.35 4.94
CA PHE A 32 23.71 3.08 3.74
C PHE A 32 24.64 2.26 2.84
N MET A 33 24.66 2.61 1.55
CA MET A 33 25.50 1.96 0.55
C MET A 33 26.94 1.84 1.04
N SER A 34 27.37 0.62 1.29
CA SER A 34 28.72 0.35 1.79
C SER A 34 29.14 -1.06 1.41
N LYS A 35 30.30 -1.15 0.74
CA LYS A 35 30.81 -2.38 0.10
C LYS A 35 29.85 -2.92 -0.96
N GLY A 36 29.19 -2.03 -1.71
CA GLY A 36 28.33 -2.38 -2.85
C GLY A 36 26.96 -2.92 -2.49
N TYR A 37 26.46 -2.75 -1.26
CA TYR A 37 25.07 -3.04 -0.94
C TYR A 37 24.53 -2.11 0.15
N TYR A 38 23.21 -1.98 0.20
CA TYR A 38 22.45 -1.24 1.20
C TYR A 38 21.19 -2.00 1.56
N TYR A 39 20.63 -1.70 2.73
CA TYR A 39 19.32 -2.19 3.10
C TYR A 39 18.60 -1.22 4.04
N LEU A 40 17.28 -1.32 4.04
CA LEU A 40 16.40 -0.66 4.99
C LEU A 40 15.31 -1.67 5.39
N LEU A 41 15.20 -1.92 6.68
CA LEU A 41 14.16 -2.75 7.27
C LEU A 41 13.33 -1.84 8.18
N THR A 42 12.03 -1.74 7.94
CA THR A 42 11.11 -1.04 8.84
C THR A 42 10.01 -2.00 9.26
N GLY A 43 9.56 -1.88 10.50
CA GLY A 43 8.50 -2.69 11.06
C GLY A 43 7.75 -1.90 12.12
N THR A 44 6.43 -1.82 11.97
CA THR A 44 5.54 -1.07 12.84
C THR A 44 4.39 -1.97 13.25
N PHE A 45 4.19 -2.10 14.57
CA PHE A 45 2.98 -2.64 15.15
C PHE A 45 2.21 -1.50 15.76
N TYR A 46 0.97 -1.28 15.32
CA TYR A 46 0.21 -0.10 15.69
C TYR A 46 -1.27 -0.41 15.87
N SER A 47 -1.96 0.48 16.56
CA SER A 47 -3.41 0.47 16.65
C SER A 47 -3.93 1.89 16.45
N ASN A 48 -4.92 2.03 15.58
CA ASN A 48 -5.65 3.28 15.35
C ASN A 48 -7.12 3.09 15.72
N ARG A 49 -7.67 3.96 16.57
CA ARG A 49 -9.08 3.97 16.95
C ARG A 49 -9.64 5.37 16.81
N TYR A 50 -10.94 5.44 16.55
CA TYR A 50 -11.68 6.70 16.54
C TYR A 50 -12.92 6.59 17.42
N LYS A 51 -13.35 7.74 17.94
CA LYS A 51 -14.58 7.93 18.68
C LYS A 51 -15.46 8.88 17.87
N GLY A 52 -16.62 8.38 17.43
CA GLY A 52 -17.60 9.17 16.68
C GLY A 52 -18.44 10.08 17.58
N GLY A 53 -19.43 10.76 17.00
CA GLY A 53 -20.42 11.56 17.75
C GLY A 53 -21.35 10.71 18.63
N ASP A 54 -21.36 9.39 18.43
CA ASP A 54 -22.05 8.42 19.30
C ASP A 54 -21.24 8.03 20.55
N GLU A 55 -20.08 8.67 20.76
CA GLU A 55 -19.20 8.46 21.90
C GLU A 55 -18.64 7.02 22.05
N ILE A 56 -18.70 6.20 21.01
CA ILE A 56 -18.21 4.80 21.03
C ILE A 56 -16.87 4.71 20.30
N TRP A 57 -15.90 4.03 20.93
CA TRP A 57 -14.60 3.74 20.33
C TRP A 57 -14.68 2.57 19.34
N ARG A 58 -14.27 2.80 18.10
CA ARG A 58 -14.15 1.78 17.05
C ARG A 58 -12.76 1.81 16.42
N ASN A 59 -12.37 0.72 15.76
CA ASN A 59 -11.12 0.69 15.00
C ASN A 59 -11.22 1.61 13.80
N GLY A 60 -10.14 2.31 13.45
CA GLY A 60 -10.10 3.08 12.20
C GLY A 60 -10.05 2.20 10.97
N ARG A 61 -10.43 2.73 9.80
CA ARG A 61 -10.29 2.05 8.49
C ARG A 61 -8.85 1.56 8.27
N PHE A 62 -7.89 2.42 8.62
CA PHE A 62 -6.45 2.18 8.43
C PHE A 62 -5.78 1.48 9.63
N ASP A 63 -6.55 0.92 10.56
CA ASP A 63 -6.02 0.13 11.68
C ASP A 63 -5.63 -1.29 11.24
N GLN A 64 -4.56 -1.37 10.44
CA GLN A 64 -4.10 -2.61 9.81
C GLN A 64 -3.24 -3.48 10.73
N LYS A 65 -3.00 -3.04 11.97
CA LYS A 65 -2.23 -3.72 13.04
C LYS A 65 -0.72 -3.86 12.80
N ILE A 66 -0.30 -4.15 11.58
CA ILE A 66 1.10 -4.35 11.21
C ILE A 66 1.39 -3.72 9.85
N ALA A 67 2.58 -3.11 9.76
CA ALA A 67 3.22 -2.74 8.50
C ALA A 67 4.71 -3.04 8.60
N ALA A 68 5.30 -3.73 7.63
CA ALA A 68 6.75 -3.88 7.55
C ALA A 68 7.23 -3.76 6.12
N ASN A 69 8.41 -3.17 5.95
CA ASN A 69 9.03 -2.97 4.65
C ASN A 69 10.48 -3.43 4.69
N VAL A 70 10.89 -4.06 3.61
CA VAL A 70 12.26 -4.50 3.38
C VAL A 70 12.71 -3.93 2.05
N LEU A 71 13.83 -3.22 2.06
CA LEU A 71 14.51 -2.76 0.87
C LEU A 71 15.93 -3.33 0.92
N PHE A 72 16.35 -3.99 -0.14
CA PHE A 72 17.71 -4.49 -0.27
C PHE A 72 18.21 -4.20 -1.68
N GLY A 73 19.34 -3.52 -1.78
CA GLY A 73 19.99 -3.25 -3.05
C GLY A 73 21.46 -3.65 -3.04
N LYS A 74 21.94 -4.19 -4.14
CA LYS A 74 23.33 -4.58 -4.35
C LYS A 74 23.81 -4.11 -5.72
N GLU A 75 24.97 -3.47 -5.74
CA GLU A 75 25.67 -3.04 -6.94
C GLU A 75 26.94 -3.87 -7.13
N PHE A 76 27.08 -4.40 -8.34
CA PHE A 76 28.25 -5.14 -8.78
C PHE A 76 29.08 -4.26 -9.70
N ASN A 77 30.33 -4.02 -9.29
CA ASN A 77 31.32 -3.38 -10.15
C ASN A 77 31.76 -4.38 -11.23
N LEU A 78 31.58 -3.99 -12.49
CA LEU A 78 31.99 -4.76 -13.66
C LEU A 78 33.02 -3.94 -14.45
N ARG A 79 33.92 -4.61 -15.17
CA ARG A 79 34.98 -3.98 -15.99
C ARG A 79 35.76 -2.91 -15.22
N GLU A 80 36.33 -3.29 -14.08
CA GLU A 80 37.16 -2.40 -13.24
C GLU A 80 36.43 -1.11 -12.81
N GLY A 81 35.11 -1.17 -12.62
CA GLY A 81 34.29 -0.03 -12.17
C GLY A 81 33.76 0.86 -13.30
N ARG A 82 34.06 0.55 -14.57
CA ARG A 82 33.47 1.27 -15.72
C ARG A 82 31.97 0.98 -15.86
N ASN A 83 31.52 -0.20 -15.43
CA ASN A 83 30.12 -0.60 -15.53
C ASN A 83 29.59 -1.01 -14.15
N LEU A 84 28.33 -0.70 -13.87
CA LEU A 84 27.64 -1.09 -12.63
C LEU A 84 26.39 -1.88 -12.98
N LEU A 85 26.25 -3.07 -12.40
CA LEU A 85 25.01 -3.83 -12.43
C LEU A 85 24.35 -3.73 -11.05
N GLY A 86 23.17 -3.12 -10.99
CA GLY A 86 22.38 -3.01 -9.76
C GLY A 86 21.24 -4.01 -9.74
N LEU A 87 21.04 -4.63 -8.59
CA LEU A 87 19.85 -5.40 -8.25
C LEU A 87 19.20 -4.75 -7.04
N ASN A 88 17.90 -4.52 -7.09
CA ASN A 88 17.14 -3.97 -5.98
C ASN A 88 15.82 -4.73 -5.80
N VAL A 89 15.53 -5.09 -4.57
CA VAL A 89 14.30 -5.78 -4.17
C VAL A 89 13.64 -4.95 -3.07
N ARG A 90 12.36 -4.65 -3.25
CA ARG A 90 11.52 -4.05 -2.22
C ARG A 90 10.40 -5.01 -1.90
N GLY A 91 10.26 -5.41 -0.64
CA GLY A 91 9.12 -6.13 -0.12
C GLY A 91 8.34 -5.26 0.85
N SER A 92 7.03 -5.36 0.85
CA SER A 92 6.13 -4.71 1.80
C SER A 92 5.06 -5.70 2.24
N ILE A 93 4.80 -5.73 3.54
CA ILE A 93 3.71 -6.45 4.16
C ILE A 93 2.90 -5.46 4.99
N THR A 94 1.58 -5.48 4.79
CA THR A 94 0.64 -4.67 5.56
C THR A 94 -0.56 -5.52 5.88
N GLY A 95 -1.11 -5.40 7.09
CA GLY A 95 -2.42 -5.99 7.36
C GLY A 95 -3.49 -5.42 6.42
N GLY A 96 -4.60 -6.12 6.25
CA GLY A 96 -5.68 -5.60 5.40
C GLY A 96 -6.34 -4.37 6.02
N GLU A 97 -6.89 -3.51 5.17
CA GLU A 97 -7.76 -2.42 5.64
C GLU A 97 -8.99 -2.98 6.34
N ARG A 98 -9.52 -2.22 7.28
CA ARG A 98 -10.78 -2.55 7.94
C ARG A 98 -11.95 -2.03 7.13
N TYR A 99 -13.03 -2.81 7.14
CA TYR A 99 -14.27 -2.48 6.46
C TYR A 99 -15.48 -2.77 7.34
N SER A 100 -16.55 -2.04 7.09
CA SER A 100 -17.84 -2.25 7.73
C SER A 100 -18.59 -3.38 7.02
N PRO A 101 -19.35 -4.24 7.72
CA PRO A 101 -20.17 -5.26 7.07
C PRO A 101 -21.15 -4.64 6.07
N VAL A 102 -21.45 -5.34 4.97
CA VAL A 102 -22.42 -4.89 3.97
C VAL A 102 -23.82 -5.39 4.35
N ILE A 103 -24.84 -4.54 4.22
CA ILE A 103 -26.26 -4.89 4.42
C ILE A 103 -26.88 -5.22 3.07
N GLN A 104 -26.86 -6.49 2.66
CA GLN A 104 -27.31 -6.91 1.33
C GLN A 104 -28.72 -6.40 0.96
N ALA A 105 -29.71 -6.55 1.86
CA ALA A 105 -31.07 -6.12 1.57
C ALA A 105 -31.20 -4.60 1.36
N ALA A 106 -30.43 -3.80 2.10
CA ALA A 106 -30.42 -2.35 1.92
C ALA A 106 -29.69 -1.98 0.62
N SER A 107 -28.58 -2.66 0.33
CA SER A 107 -27.81 -2.48 -0.91
C SER A 107 -28.64 -2.78 -2.17
N MET A 108 -29.43 -3.85 -2.14
CA MET A 108 -30.34 -4.21 -3.24
C MET A 108 -31.39 -3.13 -3.49
N ASN A 109 -32.02 -2.61 -2.43
CA ASN A 109 -33.06 -1.59 -2.55
C ASN A 109 -32.51 -0.24 -3.02
N ALA A 110 -31.27 0.07 -2.69
CA ALA A 110 -30.61 1.32 -3.04
C ALA A 110 -29.77 1.21 -4.34
N GLU A 111 -29.61 0.00 -4.88
CA GLU A 111 -28.73 -0.32 -6.02
C GLU A 111 -27.27 0.18 -5.84
N GLU A 112 -26.81 0.23 -4.59
CA GLU A 112 -25.50 0.69 -4.19
C GLU A 112 -24.98 -0.10 -3.00
N VAL A 113 -23.69 -0.02 -2.68
CA VAL A 113 -23.14 -0.73 -1.52
C VAL A 113 -23.51 0.02 -0.23
N VAL A 114 -24.43 -0.54 0.55
CA VAL A 114 -24.82 0.00 1.86
C VAL A 114 -24.10 -0.75 2.98
N PHE A 115 -23.37 0.00 3.81
CA PHE A 115 -22.62 -0.54 4.94
C PHE A 115 -23.39 -0.43 6.27
N ASP A 116 -23.16 -1.38 7.17
CA ASP A 116 -23.59 -1.33 8.57
C ASP A 116 -22.65 -0.42 9.37
N GLU A 117 -23.05 0.84 9.51
CA GLU A 117 -22.34 1.84 10.29
C GLU A 117 -22.37 1.57 11.81
N THR A 118 -23.31 0.74 12.31
CA THR A 118 -23.33 0.37 13.73
C THR A 118 -22.13 -0.49 14.10
N SER A 119 -21.71 -1.34 13.15
CA SER A 119 -20.56 -2.25 13.23
C SER A 119 -19.37 -1.74 12.40
N ALA A 120 -19.17 -0.41 12.34
CA ALA A 120 -18.18 0.21 11.47
C ALA A 120 -16.75 -0.35 11.68
N PHE A 121 -16.08 -0.70 10.58
CA PHE A 121 -14.69 -1.20 10.55
C PHE A 121 -14.43 -2.43 11.46
N SER A 122 -15.48 -3.22 11.73
CA SER A 122 -15.39 -4.43 12.56
C SER A 122 -14.70 -5.59 11.84
N ARG A 123 -14.71 -5.62 10.50
CA ARG A 123 -14.05 -6.63 9.68
C ARG A 123 -12.73 -6.10 9.13
N GLN A 124 -11.86 -7.01 8.70
CA GLN A 124 -10.55 -6.69 8.15
C GLN A 124 -10.30 -7.56 6.93
N PHE A 125 -9.74 -6.97 5.86
CA PHE A 125 -9.29 -7.72 4.70
C PHE A 125 -8.04 -8.56 5.02
N ASP A 126 -7.70 -9.45 4.09
CA ASP A 126 -6.49 -10.26 4.19
C ASP A 126 -5.23 -9.37 4.17
N THR A 127 -4.16 -9.89 4.74
CA THR A 127 -2.83 -9.24 4.71
C THR A 127 -2.35 -9.11 3.27
N ASN A 128 -1.82 -7.94 2.92
CA ASN A 128 -1.31 -7.62 1.60
C ASN A 128 0.21 -7.78 1.54
N TYR A 129 0.71 -8.28 0.41
CA TYR A 129 2.14 -8.53 0.17
C TYR A 129 2.54 -7.99 -1.19
N ILE A 130 3.38 -6.97 -1.22
CA ILE A 130 3.85 -6.35 -2.45
C ILE A 130 5.36 -6.56 -2.56
N VAL A 131 5.80 -7.08 -3.70
CA VAL A 131 7.23 -7.19 -4.02
C VAL A 131 7.51 -6.47 -5.32
N ASP A 132 8.50 -5.59 -5.30
CA ASP A 132 9.05 -4.96 -6.50
C ASP A 132 10.46 -5.48 -6.74
N LEU A 133 10.78 -5.71 -8.02
CA LEU A 133 12.13 -6.03 -8.47
C LEU A 133 12.62 -4.92 -9.40
N SER A 134 13.90 -4.57 -9.30
CA SER A 134 14.54 -3.65 -10.23
C SER A 134 15.95 -4.12 -10.56
N VAL A 135 16.26 -4.14 -11.86
CA VAL A 135 17.59 -4.42 -12.40
C VAL A 135 18.05 -3.17 -13.12
N THR A 136 19.24 -2.70 -12.79
CA THR A 136 19.84 -1.52 -13.42
C THR A 136 21.20 -1.86 -14.01
N TYR A 137 21.52 -1.25 -15.14
CA TYR A 137 22.83 -1.41 -15.76
C TYR A 137 23.36 -0.04 -16.20
N ARG A 138 24.40 0.42 -15.51
CA ARG A 138 25.09 1.66 -15.81
C ARG A 138 26.38 1.38 -16.58
N THR A 139 26.63 2.14 -17.63
CA THR A 139 27.91 2.17 -18.34
C THR A 139 28.47 3.59 -18.25
N ASN A 140 29.66 3.73 -17.66
CA ASN A 140 30.36 5.00 -17.55
C ASN A 140 31.41 5.09 -18.66
N LYS A 141 31.29 6.11 -19.50
CA LYS A 141 32.29 6.50 -20.51
C LYS A 141 32.89 7.85 -20.13
N GLU A 142 33.91 8.27 -20.88
CA GLU A 142 34.69 9.47 -20.57
C GLU A 142 33.86 10.76 -20.57
N ASN A 143 32.92 10.89 -21.51
CA ASN A 143 32.12 12.11 -21.71
C ASN A 143 30.62 11.93 -21.47
N TYR A 144 30.18 10.73 -21.06
CA TYR A 144 28.78 10.47 -20.74
C TYR A 144 28.62 9.16 -19.98
N SER A 145 27.51 9.01 -19.27
CA SER A 145 27.07 7.72 -18.72
C SER A 145 25.69 7.36 -19.25
N THR A 146 25.43 6.06 -19.39
CA THR A 146 24.12 5.53 -19.76
C THR A 146 23.62 4.61 -18.66
N LEU A 147 22.32 4.68 -18.36
CA LEU A 147 21.64 3.84 -17.39
C LEU A 147 20.42 3.20 -18.03
N TRP A 148 20.41 1.87 -18.06
CA TRP A 148 19.22 1.08 -18.37
C TRP A 148 18.61 0.61 -17.06
N ALA A 149 17.30 0.68 -16.93
CA ALA A 149 16.60 0.15 -15.76
C ALA A 149 15.34 -0.59 -16.19
N LEU A 150 15.25 -1.85 -15.77
CA LEU A 150 14.05 -2.68 -15.86
C LEU A 150 13.48 -2.84 -14.45
N GLN A 151 12.22 -2.45 -14.28
CA GLN A 151 11.51 -2.58 -13.01
C GLN A 151 10.26 -3.41 -13.23
N VAL A 152 9.94 -4.27 -12.28
CA VAL A 152 8.67 -4.99 -12.22
C VAL A 152 8.04 -4.67 -10.88
N LYS A 153 6.97 -3.89 -10.93
CA LYS A 153 6.18 -3.52 -9.75
C LYS A 153 5.11 -4.55 -9.48
N ASN A 154 4.83 -4.77 -8.20
CA ASN A 154 3.81 -5.72 -7.74
C ASN A 154 4.00 -7.11 -8.37
N LEU A 155 5.23 -7.65 -8.30
CA LEU A 155 5.64 -8.94 -8.88
C LEU A 155 4.74 -10.11 -8.44
N LEU A 156 4.21 -10.07 -7.22
CA LEU A 156 3.31 -11.09 -6.68
C LEU A 156 1.87 -10.96 -7.20
N GLY A 157 1.53 -9.89 -7.93
CA GLY A 157 0.19 -9.64 -8.41
C GLY A 157 -0.83 -9.43 -7.28
N ALA A 158 -0.42 -8.74 -6.22
CA ALA A 158 -1.32 -8.34 -5.15
C ALA A 158 -2.52 -7.57 -5.71
N LYS A 159 -3.68 -7.80 -5.10
CA LYS A 159 -4.94 -7.22 -5.53
C LYS A 159 -5.62 -6.53 -4.36
N ASP A 160 -6.10 -5.33 -4.62
CA ASP A 160 -6.84 -4.52 -3.68
C ASP A 160 -8.32 -4.94 -3.71
N PRO A 161 -8.90 -5.31 -2.56
CA PRO A 161 -10.29 -5.69 -2.46
C PRO A 161 -11.22 -4.47 -2.40
N ARG A 162 -12.34 -4.52 -3.13
CA ARG A 162 -13.38 -3.50 -3.13
C ARG A 162 -14.77 -4.15 -3.25
N PHE A 163 -15.72 -3.65 -2.48
CA PHE A 163 -17.12 -4.01 -2.67
C PHE A 163 -17.74 -3.22 -3.81
N ASP A 164 -18.51 -3.89 -4.66
CA ASP A 164 -19.23 -3.28 -5.77
C ASP A 164 -20.61 -3.91 -5.92
N TYR A 165 -21.59 -3.13 -6.34
CA TYR A 165 -22.95 -3.63 -6.57
C TYR A 165 -23.08 -4.16 -8.00
N ASN A 166 -23.47 -5.43 -8.13
CA ASN A 166 -23.59 -6.08 -9.42
C ASN A 166 -25.05 -6.03 -9.92
N PHE A 167 -25.31 -5.12 -10.86
CA PHE A 167 -26.63 -4.93 -11.47
C PHE A 167 -27.19 -6.16 -12.23
N LYS A 168 -26.38 -7.19 -12.50
CA LYS A 168 -26.86 -8.41 -13.18
C LYS A 168 -27.32 -9.47 -12.19
N THR A 169 -26.64 -9.60 -11.06
CA THR A 169 -26.97 -10.58 -10.02
C THR A 169 -27.82 -9.99 -8.91
N GLU A 170 -27.95 -8.66 -8.86
CA GLU A 170 -28.63 -7.92 -7.79
C GLU A 170 -28.01 -8.20 -6.41
N GLU A 171 -26.68 -8.36 -6.37
CA GLU A 171 -25.93 -8.64 -5.14
C GLU A 171 -24.67 -7.78 -5.04
N VAL A 172 -24.18 -7.55 -3.82
CA VAL A 172 -22.86 -6.94 -3.61
C VAL A 172 -21.77 -7.99 -3.70
N ASP A 173 -20.85 -7.79 -4.64
CA ASP A 173 -19.69 -8.64 -4.87
C ASP A 173 -18.42 -8.02 -4.27
N LEU A 174 -17.49 -8.88 -3.84
CA LEU A 174 -16.13 -8.48 -3.50
C LEU A 174 -15.22 -8.64 -4.73
N ILE A 175 -14.92 -7.53 -5.38
CA ILE A 175 -14.00 -7.48 -6.52
C ILE A 175 -12.58 -7.30 -5.99
N LYS A 176 -11.60 -7.92 -6.65
CA LYS A 176 -10.17 -7.77 -6.34
C LYS A 176 -9.43 -7.33 -7.59
N GLU A 177 -8.83 -6.16 -7.56
CA GLU A 177 -8.14 -5.56 -8.71
C GLU A 177 -6.66 -5.35 -8.41
N GLY A 178 -5.81 -5.63 -9.39
CA GLY A 178 -4.37 -5.46 -9.23
C GLY A 178 -3.65 -6.00 -10.43
N LEU A 179 -2.55 -5.35 -10.80
CA LEU A 179 -1.78 -5.70 -11.98
C LEU A 179 -0.29 -5.63 -11.71
N VAL A 180 0.46 -6.47 -12.43
CA VAL A 180 1.93 -6.45 -12.44
C VAL A 180 2.35 -5.41 -13.47
N LEU A 181 3.17 -4.43 -13.08
CA LEU A 181 3.65 -3.39 -14.01
C LEU A 181 5.13 -3.58 -14.35
N PRO A 182 5.46 -4.05 -15.56
CA PRO A 182 6.81 -3.94 -16.09
C PRO A 182 7.07 -2.52 -16.63
N LEU A 183 8.23 -1.96 -16.28
CA LEU A 183 8.70 -0.65 -16.73
C LEU A 183 10.14 -0.77 -17.21
N LEU A 184 10.39 -0.41 -18.47
CA LEU A 184 11.72 -0.25 -19.03
C LEU A 184 12.02 1.23 -19.21
N SER A 185 13.20 1.65 -18.77
CA SER A 185 13.65 3.03 -18.93
C SER A 185 15.13 3.09 -19.31
N TRP A 186 15.47 4.16 -20.01
CA TRP A 186 16.83 4.47 -20.43
C TRP A 186 17.12 5.94 -20.17
N LYS A 187 18.29 6.21 -19.59
CA LYS A 187 18.77 7.56 -19.27
C LYS A 187 20.20 7.73 -19.78
N VAL A 188 20.50 8.94 -20.25
CA VAL A 188 21.86 9.39 -20.60
C VAL A 188 22.18 10.61 -19.75
N GLU A 189 23.39 10.66 -19.18
CA GLU A 189 23.91 11.77 -18.40
C GLU A 189 25.23 12.23 -19.04
N PHE A 190 25.43 13.55 -19.16
CA PHE A 190 26.59 14.19 -19.75
C PHE A 190 27.46 14.82 -18.67
#